data_AF-A0A850SFM0-F1
#
_entry.id   AF-A0A850SFM0-F1
#
_cell.length_a   1.000
_cell.length_b   1.000
_cell.length_c   1.000
_cell.angle_alpha   90.00
_cell.angle_beta   90.00
_cell.angle_gamma   90.00
#
_symmetry.space_group_name_H-M   'P 1'
#
loop_
_entity.id
_entity.type
_entity.pdbx_description
1 polymer ?
#
loop_
_entity_poly.entity_id
_entity_poly.type
_entity_poly.pdbx_seq_one_letter_code
_entity_poly.pdbx_strand_id
1 'polypeptide(L)'
;MLEFGSLLRVCRSILDLTQSEMAELLCISQPVYSRIEAGRKPVSVKALQRVADRSGLSIQTLFLAHLLLDENLAALEGDSADGASKLLLHLAEKYRHAFPDGFKDAAALGVLYDAADMVKKHRNTFKGPMA
;
A
#
# COMPACT_ATOMS: atom_id res chain seq x y z
N MET A 1 -14.00 -6.59 8.56
CA MET A 1 -13.67 -6.41 7.13
C MET A 1 -12.51 -5.42 7.09
N LEU A 2 -11.43 -5.69 6.37
CA LEU A 2 -10.28 -4.77 6.31
C LEU A 2 -10.64 -3.59 5.39
N GLU A 3 -10.56 -2.37 5.90
CA GLU A 3 -10.89 -1.15 5.17
C GLU A 3 -9.64 -0.59 4.48
N PHE A 4 -9.43 -0.93 3.21
CA PHE A 4 -8.27 -0.48 2.43
C PHE A 4 -8.38 0.96 1.88
N GLY A 5 -9.42 1.71 2.24
CA GLY A 5 -9.66 3.06 1.73
C GLY A 5 -8.45 4.00 1.95
N SER A 6 -7.85 3.95 3.15
CA SER A 6 -6.66 4.74 3.48
C SER A 6 -5.44 4.34 2.65
N LEU A 7 -5.20 3.04 2.44
CA LEU A 7 -4.11 2.57 1.58
C LEU A 7 -4.31 3.08 0.14
N LEU A 8 -5.53 2.99 -0.40
CA LEU A 8 -5.81 3.45 -1.76
C LEU A 8 -5.59 4.96 -1.89
N ARG A 9 -5.90 5.75 -0.86
CA ARG A 9 -5.57 7.18 -0.82
C ARG A 9 -4.06 7.41 -0.87
N VAL A 10 -3.29 6.65 -0.09
CA VAL A 10 -1.83 6.72 -0.05
C VAL A 10 -1.26 6.39 -1.44
N CYS A 11 -1.63 5.25 -2.02
CA CYS A 11 -1.23 4.87 -3.38
C CYS A 11 -1.59 5.95 -4.42
N ARG A 12 -2.82 6.46 -4.37
CA ARG A 12 -3.29 7.52 -5.26
C ARG A 12 -2.42 8.79 -5.15
N SER A 13 -2.06 9.18 -3.93
CA SER A 13 -1.28 10.39 -3.68
C SER A 13 0.18 10.24 -4.15
N ILE A 14 0.78 9.06 -3.99
CA ILE A 14 2.15 8.76 -4.49
C ILE A 14 2.18 8.78 -6.01
N LEU A 15 1.14 8.23 -6.64
CA LEU A 15 1.01 8.15 -8.10
C LEU A 15 0.55 9.47 -8.73
N ASP A 16 0.30 10.51 -7.92
CA ASP A 16 -0.24 11.81 -8.32
C ASP A 16 -1.54 11.70 -9.15
N LEU A 17 -2.43 10.80 -8.72
CA LEU A 17 -3.70 10.54 -9.40
C LEU A 17 -4.87 11.27 -8.73
N THR A 18 -5.81 11.72 -9.56
CA THR A 18 -7.15 12.13 -9.11
C THR A 18 -7.99 10.92 -8.70
N GLN A 19 -9.10 11.16 -8.01
CA GLN A 19 -10.05 10.08 -7.69
C GLN A 19 -10.64 9.43 -8.94
N SER A 20 -10.79 10.17 -10.04
CA SER A 20 -11.30 9.64 -11.30
C SER A 20 -10.31 8.68 -11.94
N GLU A 21 -9.04 9.08 -12.05
CA GLU A 21 -7.99 8.24 -12.66
C GLU A 21 -7.75 6.97 -11.84
N MET A 22 -7.77 7.05 -10.51
CA MET A 22 -7.67 5.88 -9.66
C MET A 22 -8.89 4.94 -9.81
N ALA A 23 -10.09 5.49 -9.98
CA ALA A 23 -11.29 4.70 -10.24
C ALA A 23 -11.21 3.96 -11.58
N GLU A 24 -10.70 4.64 -12.62
CA GLU A 24 -10.42 4.05 -13.93
C GLU A 24 -9.42 2.90 -13.84
N LEU A 25 -8.31 3.09 -13.11
CA LEU A 25 -7.32 2.03 -12.85
C LEU A 25 -7.95 0.80 -12.19
N LEU A 26 -8.87 1.03 -11.27
CA LEU A 26 -9.61 -0.01 -10.54
C LEU A 26 -10.77 -0.62 -11.34
N CYS A 27 -11.10 -0.09 -12.52
CA CYS A 27 -12.28 -0.41 -13.32
C CYS A 27 -13.58 -0.30 -12.51
N ILE A 28 -13.76 0.82 -11.80
CA ILE A 28 -14.98 1.17 -11.04
C ILE A 28 -15.36 2.62 -11.34
N SER A 29 -16.57 3.04 -10.96
CA SER A 29 -16.96 4.45 -11.10
C SER A 29 -16.33 5.32 -10.03
N GLN A 30 -16.05 6.58 -10.35
CA GLN A 30 -15.50 7.55 -9.39
C GLN A 30 -16.35 7.68 -8.11
N PRO A 31 -17.71 7.69 -8.15
CA PRO A 31 -18.51 7.73 -6.92
C PRO A 31 -18.39 6.46 -6.06
N VAL A 32 -18.11 5.30 -6.68
CA VAL A 32 -17.82 4.07 -5.94
C VAL A 32 -16.44 4.18 -5.27
N TYR A 33 -15.44 4.64 -6.01
CA TYR A 33 -14.10 4.86 -5.47
C TYR A 33 -14.08 5.88 -4.32
N SER A 34 -14.75 7.01 -4.47
CA SER A 34 -14.85 8.05 -3.45
C SER A 34 -15.41 7.50 -2.12
N ARG A 35 -16.44 6.66 -2.18
CA ARG A 35 -16.98 5.98 -0.99
C ARG A 35 -16.00 4.97 -0.40
N ILE A 36 -15.22 4.28 -1.22
CA ILE A 36 -14.17 3.36 -0.75
C ILE A 36 -13.09 4.13 -0.02
N GLU A 37 -12.56 5.20 -0.63
CA GLU A 37 -11.49 6.01 -0.03
C GLU A 37 -11.96 6.62 1.30
N ALA A 38 -13.23 7.02 1.40
CA ALA A 38 -13.84 7.55 2.62
C ALA A 38 -14.19 6.47 3.69
N GLY A 39 -13.88 5.20 3.46
CA GLY A 39 -14.24 4.10 4.37
C GLY A 39 -15.75 3.83 4.48
N ARG A 40 -16.55 4.38 3.56
CA ARG A 40 -18.02 4.21 3.51
C ARG A 40 -18.44 3.00 2.68
N LYS A 41 -17.49 2.35 2.02
CA LYS A 41 -17.70 1.15 1.22
C LYS A 41 -16.43 0.29 1.25
N PRO A 42 -16.53 -0.99 1.57
CA PRO A 42 -15.37 -1.86 1.50
C PRO A 42 -14.92 -2.06 0.05
N VAL A 43 -13.61 -2.24 -0.15
CA VAL A 43 -13.06 -2.69 -1.43
C VAL A 43 -13.16 -4.21 -1.53
N SER A 44 -13.44 -4.73 -2.72
CA SER A 44 -13.36 -6.17 -2.95
C SER A 44 -11.90 -6.59 -3.15
N VAL A 45 -11.58 -7.82 -2.74
CA VAL A 45 -10.25 -8.43 -3.01
C VAL A 45 -9.95 -8.42 -4.52
N LYS A 46 -10.97 -8.64 -5.36
CA LYS A 46 -10.83 -8.57 -6.83
C LYS A 46 -10.40 -7.18 -7.32
N ALA A 47 -10.92 -6.11 -6.73
CA ALA A 47 -10.49 -4.75 -7.06
C ALA A 47 -9.07 -4.47 -6.55
N LEU A 48 -8.72 -4.97 -5.35
CA LEU A 48 -7.36 -4.85 -4.81
C LEU A 48 -6.33 -5.62 -5.66
N GLN A 49 -6.69 -6.81 -6.16
CA GLN A 49 -5.86 -7.59 -7.08
C GLN A 49 -5.53 -6.80 -8.35
N ARG A 50 -6.49 -6.02 -8.89
CA ARG A 50 -6.21 -5.15 -10.05
C ARG A 50 -5.17 -4.09 -9.74
N VAL A 51 -5.17 -3.52 -8.53
CA VAL A 51 -4.11 -2.57 -8.11
C VAL A 51 -2.77 -3.26 -8.13
N ALA A 52 -2.68 -4.45 -7.55
CA ALA A 52 -1.47 -5.26 -7.52
C ALA A 52 -0.95 -5.51 -8.94
N ASP A 53 -1.81 -6.05 -9.82
CA ASP A 53 -1.47 -6.36 -11.22
C ASP A 53 -1.01 -5.12 -11.99
N ARG A 54 -1.71 -3.99 -11.86
CA ARG A 54 -1.39 -2.74 -12.57
C ARG A 54 -0.13 -2.06 -12.05
N SER A 55 0.15 -2.20 -10.76
CA SER A 55 1.32 -1.60 -10.12
C SER A 55 2.56 -2.50 -10.20
N GLY A 56 2.41 -3.73 -10.72
CA GLY A 56 3.47 -4.75 -10.71
C GLY A 56 3.81 -5.25 -9.30
N LEU A 57 2.93 -5.02 -8.33
CA LEU A 57 3.12 -5.40 -6.93
C LEU A 57 2.40 -6.72 -6.64
N SER A 58 2.82 -7.41 -5.58
CA SER A 58 2.05 -8.53 -5.05
C SER A 58 0.87 -8.04 -4.22
N ILE A 59 -0.21 -8.82 -4.14
CA ILE A 59 -1.32 -8.48 -3.24
C ILE A 59 -0.84 -8.50 -1.77
N GLN A 60 0.08 -9.41 -1.42
CA GLN A 60 0.67 -9.48 -0.08
C GLN A 60 1.39 -8.18 0.31
N THR A 61 2.07 -7.53 -0.65
CA THR A 61 2.69 -6.21 -0.47
C THR A 61 1.64 -5.16 -0.08
N LEU A 62 0.47 -5.16 -0.73
CA LEU A 62 -0.61 -4.22 -0.42
C LEU A 62 -1.19 -4.49 0.98
N PHE A 63 -1.34 -5.76 1.38
CA PHE A 63 -1.76 -6.12 2.74
C PHE A 63 -0.75 -5.66 3.78
N LEU A 64 0.55 -5.89 3.56
CA LEU A 64 1.59 -5.45 4.48
C LEU A 64 1.61 -3.92 4.59
N ALA A 65 1.58 -3.22 3.46
CA ALA A 65 1.52 -1.75 3.45
C ALA A 65 0.29 -1.22 4.20
N HIS A 66 -0.88 -1.88 4.07
CA HIS A 66 -2.07 -1.52 4.84
C HIS A 66 -1.84 -1.67 6.34
N LEU A 67 -1.28 -2.80 6.80
CA LEU A 67 -1.02 -3.03 8.23
C LEU A 67 -0.03 -2.02 8.82
N LEU A 68 0.87 -1.47 8.00
CA LEU A 68 1.89 -0.51 8.42
C LEU A 68 1.48 0.96 8.20
N LEU A 69 0.21 1.25 7.93
CA LEU A 69 -0.31 2.63 7.97
C LEU A 69 -0.24 3.17 9.40
N ASP A 70 0.04 4.45 9.57
CA ASP A 70 0.23 5.03 10.91
C ASP A 70 -1.05 4.89 11.76
N GLU A 71 -2.24 5.01 11.15
CA GLU A 71 -3.53 4.82 11.83
C GLU A 71 -3.73 3.38 12.35
N ASN A 72 -3.18 2.38 11.66
CA ASN A 72 -3.26 0.99 12.05
C ASN A 72 -2.20 0.64 13.10
N LEU A 73 -1.01 1.25 13.02
CA LEU A 73 0.05 1.09 14.01
C LEU A 73 -0.31 1.75 15.34
N ALA A 74 -0.96 2.92 15.32
CA ALA A 74 -1.43 3.59 16.53
C ALA A 74 -2.39 2.73 17.36
N ALA A 75 -3.12 1.81 16.72
CA ALA A 75 -3.98 0.86 17.41
C ALA A 75 -3.22 -0.27 18.14
N LEU A 76 -1.91 -0.43 17.88
CA LEU A 76 -1.05 -1.47 18.45
C LEU A 76 -0.21 -0.99 19.64
N GLU A 77 -0.18 0.33 19.89
CA GLU A 77 0.58 0.92 20.99
C GLU A 77 -0.14 0.69 22.32
N GLY A 78 0.20 -0.42 23.00
CA GLY A 78 -0.30 -0.76 24.32
C GLY A 78 0.57 -1.81 25.05
N ASP A 79 0.51 -1.81 26.38
CA ASP A 79 1.38 -2.62 27.27
C ASP A 79 1.22 -4.14 27.12
N SER A 80 0.21 -4.62 26.37
CA SER A 80 -0.05 -6.04 26.12
C SER A 80 0.17 -6.45 24.67
N ALA A 81 1.06 -5.78 23.93
CA ALA A 81 1.36 -6.11 22.54
C ALA A 81 1.75 -7.59 22.41
N ASP A 82 0.91 -8.37 21.71
CA ASP A 82 1.18 -9.76 21.41
C ASP A 82 2.40 -9.90 20.46
N GLY A 83 2.83 -11.14 20.20
CA GLY A 83 3.97 -11.40 19.33
C GLY A 83 3.79 -10.81 17.91
N ALA A 84 2.56 -10.79 17.40
CA ALA A 84 2.26 -10.24 16.08
C ALA A 84 2.39 -8.71 16.05
N SER A 85 1.90 -8.03 17.08
CA SER A 85 1.98 -6.58 17.24
C SER A 85 3.44 -6.12 17.32
N LYS A 86 4.27 -6.82 18.10
CA LYS A 86 5.72 -6.54 18.17
C LYS A 86 6.42 -6.71 16.82
N LEU A 87 6.06 -7.74 16.07
CA LEU A 87 6.59 -7.95 14.73
C LEU A 87 6.18 -6.83 13.76
N LEU A 88 4.93 -6.37 13.82
CA LEU A 88 4.45 -5.27 12.99
C LEU A 88 5.15 -3.94 13.32
N LEU A 89 5.33 -3.63 14.61
CA LEU A 89 6.08 -2.45 15.05
C LEU A 89 7.55 -2.50 14.57
N HIS A 90 8.19 -3.66 14.72
CA HIS A 90 9.56 -3.84 14.24
C HIS A 90 9.67 -3.71 12.71
N LEU A 91 8.72 -4.26 11.96
CA LEU A 91 8.65 -4.07 10.51
C LEU A 91 8.41 -2.59 10.16
N ALA A 92 7.57 -1.89 10.91
CA ALA A 92 7.32 -0.47 10.70
C ALA A 92 8.60 0.36 10.85
N GLU A 93 9.37 0.14 11.91
CA GLU A 93 10.69 0.77 12.11
C GLU A 93 11.60 0.52 10.91
N LYS A 94 11.73 -0.76 10.51
CA LYS A 94 12.56 -1.17 9.37
C LYS A 94 12.24 -0.38 8.09
N TYR A 95 10.96 -0.26 7.73
CA TYR A 95 10.56 0.38 6.47
C TYR A 95 10.48 1.92 6.57
N ARG A 96 10.33 2.48 7.77
CA ARG A 96 10.28 3.93 7.99
C ARG A 96 11.61 4.62 7.69
N HIS A 97 12.76 3.95 7.87
CA HIS A 97 14.10 4.53 7.71
C HIS A 97 14.39 5.18 6.34
N ALA A 98 13.60 4.86 5.30
CA ALA A 98 13.73 5.50 3.99
C ALA A 98 13.16 6.94 3.94
N PHE A 99 12.48 7.39 4.99
CA PHE A 99 11.77 8.68 5.04
C PHE A 99 12.16 9.51 6.28
N PRO A 100 12.03 10.84 6.22
CA PRO A 100 12.24 11.70 7.38
C PRO A 100 11.29 11.39 8.55
N ASP A 101 11.72 11.72 9.77
CA ASP A 101 10.88 11.61 10.96
C ASP A 101 9.60 12.45 10.82
N GLY A 102 8.49 11.92 11.32
CA GLY A 102 7.17 12.56 11.21
C GLY A 102 6.54 12.50 9.82
N PHE A 103 7.17 11.86 8.83
CA PHE A 103 6.56 11.65 7.52
C PHE A 103 5.40 10.66 7.64
N LYS A 104 4.21 11.11 7.20
CA LYS A 104 2.96 10.33 7.32
C LYS A 104 3.02 9.06 6.47
N ASP A 105 2.58 7.94 7.06
CA ASP A 105 2.50 6.61 6.45
C ASP A 105 3.86 6.10 5.93
N ALA A 106 4.97 6.61 6.47
CA ALA A 106 6.33 6.32 6.01
C ALA A 106 6.67 4.82 5.94
N ALA A 107 6.22 4.02 6.92
CA ALA A 107 6.46 2.58 6.91
C ALA A 107 5.74 1.89 5.74
N ALA A 108 4.47 2.21 5.51
CA ALA A 108 3.70 1.70 4.38
C ALA A 108 4.35 2.12 3.03
N LEU A 109 4.81 3.37 2.94
CA LEU A 109 5.52 3.88 1.77
C LEU A 109 6.83 3.15 1.52
N GLY A 110 7.59 2.85 2.57
CA GLY A 110 8.84 2.08 2.48
C GLY A 110 8.61 0.69 1.88
N VAL A 111 7.54 0.00 2.30
CA VAL A 111 7.14 -1.28 1.71
C VAL A 111 6.83 -1.15 0.22
N LEU A 112 6.03 -0.14 -0.15
CA LEU A 112 5.63 0.08 -1.54
C LEU A 112 6.83 0.44 -2.42
N TYR A 113 7.74 1.27 -1.91
CA TYR A 113 8.95 1.70 -2.61
C TYR A 113 9.93 0.55 -2.83
N ASP A 114 10.24 -0.21 -1.79
CA ASP A 114 11.16 -1.37 -1.87
C ASP A 114 10.65 -2.42 -2.85
N ALA A 115 9.34 -2.71 -2.81
CA ALA A 115 8.72 -3.62 -3.77
C ALA A 115 8.76 -3.09 -5.21
N ALA A 116 8.53 -1.78 -5.42
CA ALA A 116 8.62 -1.17 -6.74
C ALA A 116 10.05 -1.18 -7.29
N ASP A 117 11.06 -0.97 -6.44
CA ASP A 117 12.48 -1.01 -6.84
C ASP A 117 12.91 -2.44 -7.21
N MET A 118 12.46 -3.45 -6.44
CA MET A 118 12.63 -4.86 -6.77
C MET A 118 12.06 -5.22 -8.15
N VAL A 119 10.88 -4.70 -8.50
CA VAL A 119 10.25 -4.90 -9.81
C VAL A 119 11.06 -4.24 -10.93
N LYS A 120 11.55 -3.01 -10.72
CA LYS A 120 12.43 -2.31 -11.68
C LYS A 120 13.72 -3.09 -11.92
N LYS A 121 14.36 -3.60 -10.86
CA LYS A 121 15.59 -4.39 -10.93
C LYS A 121 15.40 -5.68 -11.72
N HIS A 122 14.28 -6.40 -11.51
CA HIS A 122 13.97 -7.63 -12.26
C HIS A 122 13.62 -7.39 -13.73
N ARG A 123 12.96 -6.27 -14.08
CA ARG A 123 12.73 -5.92 -15.50
C ARG A 123 14.03 -5.57 -16.24
N ASN A 124 15.02 -5.00 -15.55
CA ASN A 124 16.31 -4.65 -16.14
C ASN A 124 17.24 -5.87 -16.33
N THR A 125 17.14 -6.90 -15.49
CA THR A 125 17.92 -8.14 -15.66
C THR A 125 17.39 -9.06 -16.75
N PHE A 126 16.11 -8.96 -17.12
CA PHE A 126 15.50 -9.74 -18.21
C PHE A 126 15.63 -9.12 -19.61
N LYS A 127 16.25 -7.94 -19.75
CA LYS A 127 16.73 -7.45 -21.06
C LYS A 127 18.05 -8.16 -21.43
N GLY A 128 17.97 -9.47 -21.67
CA GLY A 128 19.02 -10.20 -22.40
C GLY A 128 19.06 -9.74 -23.87
N PRO A 129 20.18 -9.95 -24.58
CA PRO A 129 20.34 -9.42 -25.94
C PRO A 129 19.25 -10.01 -26.83
N MET A 130 18.45 -9.14 -27.44
CA MET A 130 17.60 -9.52 -28.56
C MET A 130 18.52 -9.82 -29.74
N ALA A 131 18.76 -11.10 -29.98
CA ALA A 131 19.25 -11.64 -31.25
C ALA A 131 18.08 -11.84 -32.21
#